data_AF-A0A1Y2SNA0-F1
#
_entry.id   AF-A0A1Y2SNA0-F1
#
_cell.length_a   1.000
_cell.length_b   1.000
_cell.length_c   1.000
_cell.angle_alpha   90.00
_cell.angle_beta   90.00
_cell.angle_gamma   90.00
#
_symmetry.space_group_name_H-M   'P 1'
#
loop_
_entity.id
_entity.type
_entity.pdbx_description
1 polymer ?
#
loop_
_entity_poly.entity_id
_entity_poly.type
_entity_poly.pdbx_seq_one_letter_code
_entity_poly.pdbx_strand_id
1 'polypeptide(L)'
;MSIQDKKPDTTTLETDDLVVVPTPKYVKEAIEEHAASRNHPDATLQDKGFVVLSNDTGSDSETMAATPKAVKAAYDLANTANQNALNNNFDLYLEKKQNGDDIPNKAEFVKNIGLSELVYRTVGNGPNQIPDMSFFKRYGDAQNGWVQYPNGLIYQWGVTSTRTYDEVYITFPIQFSSGVSMVSEHDNGGGAVRAIWQINDISLAGFLAINLGTLQRGVGTFNPSALSACQWHAWGF
;
A
#
# COMPACT_ATOMS: atom_id res chain seq x y z
N MET A 1 -2.80 81.49 -36.71
CA MET A 1 -2.21 82.59 -35.90
C MET A 1 -0.96 82.05 -35.24
N SER A 2 0.15 82.73 -35.46
CA SER A 2 1.51 82.34 -35.07
C SER A 2 1.67 82.32 -33.55
N ILE A 3 2.18 81.22 -32.99
CA ILE A 3 2.67 81.18 -31.61
C ILE A 3 4.00 81.92 -31.65
N GLN A 4 4.04 83.12 -31.09
CA GLN A 4 5.29 83.86 -30.92
C GLN A 4 6.15 83.14 -29.89
N ASP A 5 7.25 82.53 -30.34
CA ASP A 5 8.35 82.13 -29.48
C ASP A 5 8.88 83.38 -28.74
N LYS A 6 8.47 83.57 -27.49
CA LYS A 6 9.05 84.56 -26.57
C LYS A 6 10.31 83.99 -25.90
N LYS A 7 11.22 83.40 -26.68
CA LYS A 7 12.59 83.23 -26.18
C LYS A 7 13.24 84.61 -26.18
N PRO A 8 13.84 85.07 -25.06
CA PRO A 8 14.66 86.26 -25.11
C PRO A 8 15.90 85.93 -25.95
N ASP A 9 15.98 86.51 -27.14
CA ASP A 9 17.18 86.48 -27.97
C ASP A 9 18.16 87.50 -27.38
N THR A 10 18.80 87.13 -26.27
CA THR A 10 19.79 87.99 -25.60
C THR A 10 21.16 87.76 -26.22
N THR A 11 21.57 88.65 -27.12
CA THR A 11 22.98 88.85 -27.45
C THR A 11 23.70 89.35 -26.19
N THR A 12 24.59 88.53 -25.63
CA THR A 12 25.40 88.89 -24.45
C THR A 12 26.45 89.93 -24.83
N LEU A 13 26.34 91.12 -24.25
CA LEU A 13 27.46 92.07 -24.20
C LEU A 13 28.30 91.70 -22.97
N GLU A 14 29.50 91.17 -23.22
CA GLU A 14 30.49 90.87 -22.18
C GLU A 14 31.06 92.18 -21.62
N THR A 15 30.35 92.77 -20.65
CA THR A 15 30.92 93.75 -19.72
C THR A 15 30.26 93.57 -18.34
N ASP A 16 31.12 93.24 -17.39
CA ASP A 16 30.94 92.87 -15.99
C ASP A 16 29.80 93.57 -15.21
N ASP A 17 29.06 92.75 -14.43
CA ASP A 17 28.06 93.05 -13.38
C ASP A 17 26.61 93.39 -13.76
N LEU A 18 26.15 93.16 -14.99
CA LEU A 18 24.72 93.24 -15.32
C LEU A 18 23.97 91.91 -15.08
N VAL A 19 23.17 91.82 -14.02
CA VAL A 19 22.29 90.65 -13.77
C VAL A 19 20.94 90.84 -14.46
N VAL A 20 20.69 90.06 -15.51
CA VAL A 20 19.37 89.97 -16.14
C VAL A 20 18.47 89.07 -15.29
N VAL A 21 17.46 89.66 -14.63
CA VAL A 21 16.46 88.91 -13.84
C VAL A 21 15.12 88.81 -14.61
N PRO A 22 14.51 87.61 -14.68
CA PRO A 22 13.19 87.45 -15.27
C PRO A 22 12.10 88.21 -14.50
N THR A 23 11.05 88.66 -15.19
CA THR A 23 9.92 89.31 -14.52
C THR A 23 9.10 88.29 -13.71
N PRO A 24 8.50 88.66 -12.56
CA PRO A 24 7.64 87.76 -11.78
C PRO A 24 6.47 87.18 -12.58
N LYS A 25 5.94 87.94 -13.54
CA LYS A 25 4.88 87.51 -14.46
C LYS A 25 5.34 86.36 -15.35
N TYR A 26 6.51 86.48 -15.97
CA TYR A 26 7.09 85.43 -16.81
C TYR A 26 7.38 84.16 -16.01
N VAL A 27 7.93 84.29 -14.80
CA VAL A 27 8.21 83.12 -13.95
C VAL A 27 6.90 82.39 -13.58
N LYS A 28 5.84 83.14 -13.24
CA LYS A 28 4.54 82.55 -12.92
C LYS A 28 3.91 81.84 -14.13
N GLU A 29 3.91 82.49 -15.29
CA GLU A 29 3.39 81.91 -16.54
C GLU A 29 4.17 80.64 -16.92
N ALA A 30 5.51 80.64 -16.82
CA ALA A 30 6.34 79.48 -17.11
C ALA A 30 6.11 78.31 -16.14
N ILE A 31 5.86 78.57 -14.86
CA ILE A 31 5.53 77.52 -13.87
C ILE A 31 4.14 76.94 -14.15
N GLU A 32 3.16 77.77 -14.48
CA GLU A 32 1.80 77.34 -14.84
C GLU A 32 1.82 76.48 -16.12
N GLU A 33 2.57 76.90 -17.14
CA GLU A 33 2.80 76.12 -18.35
C GLU A 33 3.54 74.80 -18.07
N HIS A 34 4.59 74.82 -17.25
CA HIS A 34 5.33 73.61 -16.88
C HIS A 34 4.44 72.60 -16.15
N ALA A 35 3.63 73.05 -15.19
CA ALA A 35 2.71 72.20 -14.43
C ALA A 35 1.59 71.61 -15.29
N ALA A 36 1.15 72.32 -16.34
CA ALA A 36 0.20 71.82 -17.33
C ALA A 36 0.87 70.93 -18.40
N SER A 37 2.17 71.09 -18.63
CA SER A 37 2.91 70.33 -19.63
C SER A 37 3.21 68.90 -19.14
N ARG A 38 3.24 67.95 -20.09
CA ARG A 38 3.76 66.59 -19.88
C ARG A 38 5.11 66.41 -20.57
N ASN A 39 5.90 67.48 -20.68
CA ASN A 39 7.18 67.46 -21.38
C ASN A 39 8.30 66.90 -20.49
N HIS A 40 8.15 65.64 -20.10
CA HIS A 40 9.13 64.88 -19.34
C HIS A 40 9.47 63.62 -20.14
N PRO A 41 10.73 63.14 -20.15
CA PRO A 41 11.06 61.88 -20.79
C PRO A 41 10.23 60.72 -20.23
N ASP A 42 9.99 59.72 -21.08
CA ASP A 42 9.39 58.45 -20.68
C ASP A 42 10.31 57.71 -19.70
N ALA A 43 9.73 56.93 -18.80
CA ALA A 43 10.52 56.15 -17.87
C ALA A 43 11.20 54.98 -18.59
N THR A 44 12.41 54.65 -18.14
CA THR A 44 13.14 53.46 -18.56
C THR A 44 13.40 52.57 -17.35
N LEU A 45 14.07 51.44 -17.56
CA LEU A 45 14.50 50.58 -16.45
C LEU A 45 15.63 51.21 -15.61
N GLN A 46 16.26 52.27 -16.11
CA GLN A 46 17.40 52.96 -15.49
C GLN A 46 17.04 54.38 -15.02
N ASP A 47 16.24 55.10 -15.81
CA ASP A 47 15.93 56.51 -15.61
C ASP A 47 14.43 56.72 -15.33
N LYS A 48 14.14 57.66 -14.42
CA LYS A 48 12.77 58.00 -14.04
C LYS A 48 12.09 58.86 -15.12
N GLY A 49 10.80 58.62 -15.37
CA GLY A 49 10.00 59.37 -16.33
C GLY A 49 8.51 59.06 -16.23
N PHE A 50 7.72 59.43 -17.25
CA PHE A 50 6.30 59.06 -17.31
C PHE A 50 6.10 57.63 -17.85
N VAL A 51 5.07 56.96 -17.35
CA VAL A 51 4.71 55.59 -17.73
C VAL A 51 3.24 55.53 -18.08
N VAL A 52 2.90 54.76 -19.10
CA VAL A 52 1.52 54.39 -19.41
C VAL A 52 1.22 53.03 -18.77
N LEU A 53 0.06 52.92 -18.12
CA LEU A 53 -0.33 51.71 -17.38
C LEU A 53 -1.26 50.83 -18.22
N SER A 54 -1.05 49.51 -18.19
CA SER A 54 -1.94 48.52 -18.80
C SER A 54 -2.48 47.54 -17.76
N ASN A 55 -3.75 47.15 -17.94
CA ASN A 55 -4.42 46.11 -17.16
C ASN A 55 -4.40 44.74 -17.86
N ASP A 56 -3.77 44.63 -19.03
CA ASP A 56 -3.72 43.41 -19.81
C ASP A 56 -2.76 42.39 -19.20
N THR A 57 -3.14 41.11 -19.16
CA THR A 57 -2.36 40.02 -18.56
C THR A 57 -1.48 39.25 -19.55
N GLY A 58 -1.60 39.55 -20.84
CA GLY A 58 -0.81 38.93 -21.92
C GLY A 58 -0.39 39.96 -22.97
N SER A 59 -0.04 41.17 -22.52
CA SER A 59 0.45 42.24 -23.39
C SER A 59 1.90 42.00 -23.77
N ASP A 60 2.22 42.17 -25.05
CA ASP A 60 3.60 42.18 -25.57
C ASP A 60 4.19 43.61 -25.61
N SER A 61 3.54 44.59 -24.97
CA SER A 61 3.98 45.98 -24.99
C SER A 61 5.23 46.19 -24.12
N GLU A 62 6.29 46.73 -24.72
CA GLU A 62 7.52 47.13 -24.02
C GLU A 62 7.48 48.56 -23.48
N THR A 63 6.44 49.33 -23.80
CA THR A 63 6.32 50.77 -23.45
C THR A 63 5.30 51.05 -22.34
N MET A 64 4.64 50.01 -21.83
CA MET A 64 3.60 50.12 -20.80
C MET A 64 3.97 49.29 -19.57
N ALA A 65 3.66 49.79 -18.38
CA ALA A 65 3.81 49.02 -17.15
C ALA A 65 2.52 48.30 -16.75
N ALA A 66 2.67 47.10 -16.19
CA ALA A 66 1.56 46.34 -15.64
C ALA A 66 0.99 47.00 -14.37
N THR A 67 -0.34 46.93 -14.20
CA THR A 67 -1.00 47.36 -12.97
C THR A 67 -1.08 46.22 -11.94
N PRO A 68 -1.33 46.53 -10.65
CA PRO A 68 -1.64 45.51 -9.64
C PRO A 68 -2.83 44.61 -10.03
N LYS A 69 -3.78 45.12 -10.82
CA LYS A 69 -4.92 44.36 -11.33
C LYS A 69 -4.48 43.28 -12.33
N ALA A 70 -3.61 43.63 -13.28
CA ALA A 70 -3.04 42.66 -14.23
C ALA A 70 -2.25 41.57 -13.49
N VAL A 71 -1.38 41.97 -12.55
CA VAL A 71 -0.57 41.04 -11.76
C VAL A 71 -1.46 40.10 -10.93
N LYS A 72 -2.52 40.63 -10.31
CA LYS A 72 -3.46 39.80 -9.54
C LYS A 72 -4.19 38.80 -10.44
N ALA A 73 -4.68 39.23 -11.60
CA ALA A 73 -5.35 38.36 -12.54
C ALA A 73 -4.43 37.23 -13.08
N ALA A 74 -3.18 37.54 -13.39
CA ALA A 74 -2.18 36.53 -13.77
C ALA A 74 -1.89 35.53 -12.63
N TYR A 75 -1.76 36.03 -11.40
CA TYR A 75 -1.58 35.19 -10.21
C TYR A 75 -2.77 34.27 -9.97
N ASP A 76 -4.00 34.78 -10.06
CA ASP A 76 -5.22 33.99 -9.86
C ASP A 76 -5.35 32.89 -10.92
N LEU A 77 -5.00 33.19 -12.18
CA LEU A 77 -4.95 32.20 -13.26
C LEU A 77 -3.90 31.11 -13.01
N ALA A 78 -2.68 31.50 -12.62
CA ALA A 78 -1.61 30.56 -12.28
C ALA A 78 -1.97 29.67 -11.08
N ASN A 79 -2.60 30.25 -10.05
CA ASN A 79 -3.07 29.49 -8.90
C ASN A 79 -4.17 28.50 -9.31
N THR A 80 -5.11 28.91 -10.17
CA THR A 80 -6.15 28.03 -10.71
C THR A 80 -5.56 26.87 -11.51
N ALA A 81 -4.58 27.13 -12.37
CA ALA A 81 -3.89 26.08 -13.13
C ALA A 81 -3.17 25.10 -12.20
N ASN A 82 -2.51 25.58 -11.14
CA ASN A 82 -1.86 24.73 -10.15
C ASN A 82 -2.88 23.87 -9.38
N GLN A 83 -4.00 24.46 -8.94
CA GLN A 83 -5.08 23.71 -8.30
C GLN A 83 -5.68 22.68 -9.26
N ASN A 84 -5.90 23.02 -10.53
CA ASN A 84 -6.39 22.06 -11.51
C ASN A 84 -5.42 20.89 -11.73
N ALA A 85 -4.11 21.14 -11.78
CA ALA A 85 -3.11 20.07 -11.86
C ALA A 85 -3.15 19.14 -10.63
N LEU A 86 -3.43 19.68 -9.44
CA LEU A 86 -3.62 18.90 -8.21
C LEU A 86 -4.97 18.17 -8.19
N ASN A 87 -6.05 18.81 -8.65
CA ASN A 87 -7.41 18.28 -8.64
C ASN A 87 -7.64 17.23 -9.74
N ASN A 88 -6.95 17.34 -10.88
CA ASN A 88 -6.93 16.29 -11.92
C ASN A 88 -6.24 14.99 -11.44
N ASN A 89 -5.63 14.97 -10.26
CA ASN A 89 -5.15 13.75 -9.62
C ASN A 89 -6.27 13.03 -8.84
N PHE A 90 -7.28 13.76 -8.35
CA PHE A 90 -8.31 13.20 -7.47
C PHE A 90 -9.19 12.15 -8.17
N ASP A 91 -9.41 12.30 -9.48
CA ASP A 91 -10.21 11.37 -10.28
C ASP A 91 -9.36 10.38 -11.10
N LEU A 92 -8.03 10.54 -11.14
CA LEU A 92 -7.15 9.75 -12.02
C LEU A 92 -6.40 8.63 -11.27
N TYR A 93 -6.05 8.85 -10.00
CA TYR A 93 -5.31 7.88 -9.20
C TYR A 93 -5.84 7.84 -7.76
N LEU A 94 -5.67 6.68 -7.11
CA LEU A 94 -5.99 6.53 -5.69
C LEU A 94 -5.05 7.37 -4.82
N GLU A 95 -5.59 8.17 -3.91
CA GLU A 95 -4.85 8.99 -2.96
C GLU A 95 -4.24 8.14 -1.84
N LYS A 96 -2.90 8.09 -1.76
CA LYS A 96 -2.17 7.32 -0.73
C LYS A 96 -2.63 7.63 0.71
N LYS A 97 -2.99 8.89 1.00
CA LYS A 97 -3.43 9.34 2.33
C LYS A 97 -4.81 8.80 2.73
N GLN A 98 -5.63 8.38 1.77
CA GLN A 98 -6.98 7.86 2.01
C GLN A 98 -7.02 6.34 2.21
N ASN A 99 -5.91 5.62 1.99
CA ASN A 99 -5.84 4.17 2.14
C ASN A 99 -7.00 3.41 1.45
N GLY A 100 -7.44 3.89 0.28
CA GLY A 100 -8.52 3.27 -0.50
C GLY A 100 -9.94 3.67 -0.09
N ASP A 101 -10.12 4.68 0.77
CA ASP A 101 -11.45 5.23 1.06
C ASP A 101 -12.06 6.01 -0.11
N ASP A 102 -11.23 6.51 -1.01
CA ASP A 102 -11.59 7.16 -2.28
C ASP A 102 -12.10 6.19 -3.35
N ILE A 103 -12.05 4.87 -3.13
CA ILE A 103 -12.53 3.89 -4.11
C ILE A 103 -14.07 3.99 -4.25
N PRO A 104 -14.62 4.42 -5.41
CA PRO A 104 -16.06 4.65 -5.55
C PRO A 104 -16.91 3.39 -5.40
N ASN A 105 -16.41 2.26 -5.89
CA ASN A 105 -17.04 0.95 -5.75
C ASN A 105 -16.01 -0.08 -5.27
N LYS A 106 -15.88 -0.20 -3.94
CA LYS A 106 -14.95 -1.14 -3.30
C LYS A 106 -15.19 -2.59 -3.73
N ALA A 107 -16.44 -2.99 -3.99
CA ALA A 107 -16.78 -4.35 -4.42
C ALA A 107 -16.29 -4.66 -5.85
N GLU A 108 -16.54 -3.76 -6.82
CA GLU A 108 -16.06 -3.93 -8.19
C GLU A 108 -14.52 -3.83 -8.26
N PHE A 109 -13.91 -2.96 -7.45
CA PHE A 109 -12.45 -2.89 -7.33
C PHE A 109 -11.85 -4.24 -6.89
N VAL A 110 -12.37 -4.83 -5.81
CA VAL A 110 -11.94 -6.14 -5.29
C VAL A 110 -12.14 -7.25 -6.32
N LYS A 111 -13.21 -7.20 -7.11
CA LYS A 111 -13.46 -8.13 -8.22
C LYS A 111 -12.45 -7.96 -9.36
N ASN A 112 -12.13 -6.73 -9.77
CA ASN A 112 -11.18 -6.46 -10.85
C ASN A 112 -9.74 -6.89 -10.51
N ILE A 113 -9.36 -6.87 -9.23
CA ILE A 113 -8.07 -7.39 -8.75
C ILE A 113 -8.08 -8.90 -8.44
N GLY A 114 -9.19 -9.61 -8.73
CA GLY A 114 -9.31 -11.06 -8.56
C GLY A 114 -9.49 -11.54 -7.12
N LEU A 115 -9.93 -10.67 -6.20
CA LEU A 115 -10.08 -10.98 -4.77
C LEU A 115 -11.55 -11.05 -4.30
N SER A 116 -12.52 -11.10 -5.22
CA SER A 116 -13.98 -11.00 -4.95
C SER A 116 -14.51 -11.91 -3.85
N GLU A 117 -13.86 -13.05 -3.59
CA GLU A 117 -14.26 -14.00 -2.54
C GLU A 117 -13.26 -14.11 -1.38
N LEU A 118 -12.04 -13.57 -1.54
CA LEU A 118 -10.95 -13.71 -0.56
C LEU A 118 -10.97 -12.62 0.49
N VAL A 119 -11.29 -11.37 0.12
CA VAL A 119 -11.30 -10.20 1.04
C VAL A 119 -12.30 -10.37 2.17
N TYR A 120 -13.36 -11.14 1.95
CA TYR A 120 -14.41 -11.35 2.95
C TYR A 120 -14.13 -12.52 3.90
N ARG A 121 -13.08 -13.32 3.66
CA ARG A 121 -12.73 -14.44 4.54
C ARG A 121 -11.73 -13.97 5.58
N THR A 122 -12.08 -14.15 6.84
CA THR A 122 -11.15 -13.89 7.94
C THR A 122 -10.21 -15.09 8.14
N VAL A 123 -9.02 -14.83 8.68
CA VAL A 123 -8.12 -15.90 9.14
C VAL A 123 -8.77 -16.59 10.34
N GLY A 124 -8.92 -17.91 10.27
CA GLY A 124 -9.59 -18.71 11.29
C GLY A 124 -9.95 -20.11 10.80
N ASN A 125 -10.57 -20.91 11.68
CA ASN A 125 -10.88 -22.33 11.43
C ASN A 125 -12.40 -22.64 11.41
N GLY A 126 -13.26 -21.63 11.39
CA GLY A 126 -14.71 -21.75 11.26
C GLY A 126 -15.21 -21.72 9.80
N PRO A 127 -16.53 -21.89 9.60
CA PRO A 127 -17.14 -21.81 8.27
C PRO A 127 -16.80 -20.48 7.57
N ASN A 128 -16.48 -20.56 6.27
CA ASN A 128 -16.08 -19.41 5.45
C ASN A 128 -14.81 -18.67 5.90
N GLN A 129 -13.95 -19.30 6.70
CA GLN A 129 -12.63 -18.76 7.09
C GLN A 129 -11.49 -19.44 6.32
N ILE A 130 -10.31 -18.81 6.33
CA ILE A 130 -9.07 -19.38 5.79
C ILE A 130 -8.17 -19.79 6.97
N PRO A 131 -7.91 -21.10 7.17
CA PRO A 131 -6.97 -21.53 8.19
C PRO A 131 -5.55 -21.13 7.82
N ASP A 132 -4.86 -20.42 8.71
CA ASP A 132 -3.41 -20.29 8.63
C ASP A 132 -2.69 -21.57 9.11
N MET A 133 -1.37 -21.64 8.86
CA MET A 133 -0.57 -22.84 9.16
C MET A 133 -0.56 -23.22 10.65
N SER A 134 -0.71 -22.26 11.56
CA SER A 134 -0.75 -22.51 13.01
C SER A 134 -1.94 -23.37 13.46
N PHE A 135 -3.02 -23.43 12.66
CA PHE A 135 -4.15 -24.32 12.91
C PHE A 135 -3.85 -25.78 12.56
N PHE A 136 -2.80 -26.07 11.79
CA PHE A 136 -2.33 -27.43 11.51
C PHE A 136 -1.27 -27.84 12.54
N LYS A 137 -1.73 -28.20 13.74
CA LYS A 137 -0.82 -28.59 14.83
C LYS A 137 -0.19 -29.94 14.51
N ARG A 138 1.11 -30.07 14.75
CA ARG A 138 1.86 -31.32 14.54
C ARG A 138 2.88 -31.50 15.64
N TYR A 139 3.13 -32.76 15.98
CA TYR A 139 4.27 -33.16 16.80
C TYR A 139 4.83 -34.48 16.31
N GLY A 140 6.11 -34.73 16.60
CA GLY A 140 6.77 -36.00 16.35
C GLY A 140 7.60 -36.08 15.07
N ASP A 141 8.00 -37.30 14.73
CA ASP A 141 8.94 -37.65 13.67
C ASP A 141 8.33 -38.69 12.70
N ALA A 142 9.17 -39.35 11.90
CA ALA A 142 8.73 -40.36 10.94
C ALA A 142 8.19 -41.65 11.57
N GLN A 143 8.53 -41.95 12.83
CA GLN A 143 8.15 -43.17 13.53
C GLN A 143 6.96 -42.95 14.47
N ASN A 144 6.92 -41.81 15.15
CA ASN A 144 5.88 -41.50 16.12
C ASN A 144 5.47 -40.04 16.00
N GLY A 145 4.18 -39.78 15.84
CA GLY A 145 3.71 -38.41 15.73
C GLY A 145 2.24 -38.30 15.48
N TRP A 146 1.80 -37.05 15.33
CA TRP A 146 0.43 -36.73 15.01
C TRP A 146 0.33 -35.39 14.28
N VAL A 147 -0.76 -35.23 13.54
CA VAL A 147 -1.21 -33.96 12.99
C VAL A 147 -2.69 -33.77 13.33
N GLN A 148 -3.04 -32.58 13.81
CA GLN A 148 -4.41 -32.13 14.01
C GLN A 148 -4.73 -31.07 12.95
N TYR A 149 -5.79 -31.32 12.20
CA TYR A 149 -6.28 -30.44 11.15
C TYR A 149 -7.21 -29.35 11.74
N PRO A 150 -7.40 -28.21 11.04
CA PRO A 150 -8.24 -27.11 11.51
C PRO A 150 -9.69 -27.49 11.80
N ASN A 151 -10.21 -28.52 11.13
CA ASN A 151 -11.56 -29.06 11.32
C ASN A 151 -11.67 -29.98 12.55
N GLY A 152 -10.60 -30.15 13.34
CA GLY A 152 -10.56 -31.03 14.51
C GLY A 152 -10.17 -32.48 14.21
N LEU A 153 -10.05 -32.88 12.94
CA LEU A 153 -9.60 -34.22 12.59
C LEU A 153 -8.15 -34.41 13.07
N ILE A 154 -7.85 -35.56 13.64
CA ILE A 154 -6.54 -35.93 14.13
C ILE A 154 -6.10 -37.20 13.38
N TYR A 155 -4.87 -37.19 12.89
CA TYR A 155 -4.15 -38.36 12.39
C TYR A 155 -2.93 -38.60 13.29
N GLN A 156 -2.80 -39.82 13.81
CA GLN A 156 -1.68 -40.23 14.66
C GLN A 156 -1.03 -41.49 14.11
N TRP A 157 0.27 -41.64 14.34
CA TRP A 157 1.04 -42.82 13.97
C TRP A 157 2.06 -43.16 15.04
N GLY A 158 2.45 -44.42 15.10
CA GLY A 158 3.42 -44.87 16.07
C GLY A 158 3.96 -46.27 15.82
N VAL A 159 5.02 -46.58 16.55
CA VAL A 159 5.58 -47.93 16.69
C VAL A 159 5.85 -48.20 18.17
N THR A 160 5.48 -49.38 18.66
CA THR A 160 5.76 -49.74 20.06
C THR A 160 7.27 -49.89 20.28
N SER A 161 7.80 -49.25 21.33
CA SER A 161 9.21 -49.37 21.71
C SER A 161 9.55 -50.77 22.23
N THR A 162 8.58 -51.40 22.91
CA THR A 162 8.68 -52.77 23.38
C THR A 162 8.18 -53.73 22.30
N ARG A 163 8.99 -54.75 22.01
CA ARG A 163 8.58 -55.89 21.19
C ARG A 163 8.01 -56.98 22.08
N THR A 164 6.94 -57.65 21.66
CA THR A 164 6.29 -58.71 22.42
C THR A 164 5.79 -59.83 21.51
N TYR A 165 5.60 -61.02 22.08
CA TYR A 165 4.95 -62.18 21.44
C TYR A 165 3.44 -62.19 21.68
N ASP A 166 2.96 -61.40 22.62
CA ASP A 166 1.59 -61.44 23.13
C ASP A 166 0.91 -60.10 22.82
N GLU A 167 0.44 -59.37 23.83
CA GLU A 167 -0.25 -58.10 23.64
C GLU A 167 0.50 -56.90 24.24
N VAL A 168 0.11 -55.71 23.79
CA VAL A 168 0.61 -54.42 24.29
C VAL A 168 -0.50 -53.38 24.23
N TYR A 169 -0.70 -52.64 25.32
CA TYR A 169 -1.57 -51.49 25.32
C TYR A 169 -0.84 -50.26 24.77
N ILE A 170 -1.43 -49.61 23.78
CA ILE A 170 -0.84 -48.47 23.06
C ILE A 170 -1.62 -47.21 23.40
N THR A 171 -0.94 -46.24 23.99
CA THR A 171 -1.49 -44.92 24.29
C THR A 171 -1.29 -43.98 23.10
N PHE A 172 -2.34 -43.30 22.68
CA PHE A 172 -2.24 -42.25 21.68
C PHE A 172 -1.47 -41.04 22.25
N PRO A 173 -0.53 -40.45 21.47
CA PRO A 173 0.18 -39.23 21.88
C PRO A 173 -0.73 -38.07 22.28
N ILE A 174 -1.87 -37.92 21.59
CA ILE A 174 -2.95 -37.03 22.00
C ILE A 174 -4.26 -37.80 22.04
N GLN A 175 -5.10 -37.48 23.02
CA GLN A 175 -6.41 -38.11 23.14
C GLN A 175 -7.36 -37.58 22.06
N PHE A 176 -8.13 -38.48 21.45
CA PHE A 176 -9.27 -38.08 20.62
C PHE A 176 -10.37 -37.51 21.50
N SER A 177 -11.08 -36.49 21.04
CA SER A 177 -12.05 -35.73 21.85
C SER A 177 -13.48 -36.27 21.72
N SER A 178 -13.84 -36.80 20.56
CA SER A 178 -15.19 -37.25 20.21
C SER A 178 -15.24 -38.70 19.76
N GLY A 179 -14.16 -39.24 19.18
CA GLY A 179 -14.16 -40.63 18.73
C GLY A 179 -12.96 -41.00 17.86
N VAL A 180 -12.60 -42.28 17.93
CA VAL A 180 -11.64 -42.89 17.01
C VAL A 180 -12.42 -43.45 15.83
N SER A 181 -12.16 -42.94 14.63
CA SER A 181 -12.81 -43.42 13.40
C SER A 181 -12.20 -44.72 12.89
N MET A 182 -10.86 -44.84 12.97
CA MET A 182 -10.17 -46.08 12.64
C MET A 182 -8.81 -46.17 13.32
N VAL A 183 -8.36 -47.41 13.51
CA VAL A 183 -6.97 -47.75 13.81
C VAL A 183 -6.58 -48.87 12.86
N SER A 184 -5.39 -48.80 12.29
CA SER A 184 -4.85 -49.85 11.42
C SER A 184 -3.43 -50.20 11.81
N GLU A 185 -3.10 -51.48 11.74
CA GLU A 185 -1.72 -51.96 11.83
C GLU A 185 -1.07 -51.95 10.44
N HIS A 186 0.24 -51.69 10.41
CA HIS A 186 1.03 -51.71 9.20
C HIS A 186 2.41 -52.33 9.45
N ASP A 187 3.20 -52.47 8.38
CA ASP A 187 4.60 -52.90 8.42
C ASP A 187 5.42 -51.95 7.52
N ASN A 188 6.64 -51.63 7.91
CA ASN A 188 7.60 -50.84 7.13
C ASN A 188 8.28 -51.65 6.01
N GLY A 189 7.99 -52.94 5.90
CA GLY A 189 8.38 -53.80 4.79
C GLY A 189 9.83 -54.33 4.89
N GLY A 190 10.22 -55.09 3.86
CA GLY A 190 11.60 -55.60 3.71
C GLY A 190 11.86 -57.05 4.16
N GLY A 191 10.83 -57.80 4.57
CA GLY A 191 10.94 -59.19 5.01
C GLY A 191 10.08 -60.18 4.23
N ALA A 192 10.46 -61.47 4.25
CA ALA A 192 9.61 -62.57 3.77
C ALA A 192 8.51 -62.96 4.78
N VAL A 193 8.63 -62.48 6.02
CA VAL A 193 7.76 -62.76 7.17
C VAL A 193 7.19 -61.43 7.69
N ARG A 194 5.88 -61.39 7.95
CA ARG A 194 5.17 -60.25 8.54
C ARG A 194 4.46 -60.70 9.82
N ALA A 195 4.58 -59.92 10.90
CA ALA A 195 3.75 -60.08 12.09
C ALA A 195 2.35 -59.49 11.85
N ILE A 196 1.31 -60.18 12.33
CA ILE A 196 -0.07 -59.74 12.22
C ILE A 196 -0.57 -59.34 13.60
N TRP A 197 -1.04 -58.09 13.69
CA TRP A 197 -1.56 -57.52 14.92
C TRP A 197 -3.07 -57.36 14.82
N GLN A 198 -3.80 -57.77 15.84
CA GLN A 198 -5.21 -57.44 15.99
C GLN A 198 -5.34 -56.21 16.88
N ILE A 199 -6.20 -55.28 16.46
CA ILE A 199 -6.55 -54.10 17.23
C ILE A 199 -7.88 -54.33 17.94
N ASN A 200 -7.86 -54.23 19.27
CA ASN A 200 -9.00 -54.40 20.16
C ASN A 200 -9.13 -53.22 21.12
N ASP A 201 -10.26 -53.15 21.83
CA ASP A 201 -10.50 -52.25 22.96
C ASP A 201 -10.11 -50.79 22.68
N ILE A 202 -10.51 -50.27 21.51
CA ILE A 202 -10.25 -48.90 21.11
C ILE A 202 -11.01 -47.95 22.04
N SER A 203 -10.28 -47.03 22.64
CA SER A 203 -10.75 -45.94 23.48
C SER A 203 -10.24 -44.60 22.93
N LEU A 204 -10.72 -43.49 23.48
CA LEU A 204 -10.22 -42.15 23.11
C LEU A 204 -8.73 -41.93 23.41
N ALA A 205 -8.16 -42.70 24.33
CA ALA A 205 -6.78 -42.55 24.78
C ALA A 205 -5.82 -43.60 24.22
N GLY A 206 -6.31 -44.66 23.58
CA GLY A 206 -5.48 -45.77 23.16
C GLY A 206 -6.26 -47.02 22.82
N PHE A 207 -5.55 -48.10 22.52
CA PHE A 207 -6.11 -49.39 22.14
C PHE A 207 -5.21 -50.55 22.59
N LEU A 208 -5.78 -51.75 22.65
CA LEU A 208 -5.03 -52.98 22.89
C LEU A 208 -4.61 -53.59 21.54
N ALA A 209 -3.31 -53.85 21.37
CA ALA A 209 -2.77 -54.54 20.21
C ALA A 209 -2.33 -55.95 20.59
N ILE A 210 -2.85 -56.98 19.92
CA ILE A 210 -2.55 -58.39 20.19
C ILE A 210 -1.77 -58.97 19.01
N ASN A 211 -0.60 -59.55 19.28
CA ASN A 211 0.22 -60.22 18.27
C ASN A 211 -0.33 -61.62 18.00
N LEU A 212 -1.03 -61.78 16.88
CA LEU A 212 -1.70 -63.04 16.57
C LEU A 212 -0.73 -64.12 16.09
N GLY A 213 0.32 -63.72 15.37
CA GLY A 213 1.12 -64.66 14.59
C GLY A 213 1.91 -64.01 13.47
N THR A 214 2.47 -64.86 12.61
CA THR A 214 3.20 -64.40 11.44
C THR A 214 2.71 -65.05 10.15
N LEU A 215 2.74 -64.28 9.07
CA LEU A 215 2.55 -64.76 7.70
C LEU A 215 3.87 -64.76 6.97
N GLN A 216 4.12 -65.79 6.15
CA GLN A 216 5.32 -65.88 5.32
C GLN A 216 4.95 -66.17 3.87
N ARG A 217 5.55 -65.42 2.94
CA ARG A 217 5.29 -65.61 1.50
C ARG A 217 5.67 -67.02 1.08
N GLY A 218 4.73 -67.73 0.44
CA GLY A 218 4.91 -69.10 -0.02
C GLY A 218 4.65 -70.17 1.04
N VAL A 219 4.28 -69.77 2.26
CA VAL A 219 3.87 -70.68 3.35
C VAL A 219 2.35 -70.59 3.51
N GLY A 220 1.67 -71.74 3.43
CA GLY A 220 0.20 -71.83 3.50
C GLY A 220 -0.38 -71.84 4.92
N THR A 221 0.47 -71.76 5.95
CA THR A 221 0.07 -71.81 7.36
C THR A 221 0.24 -70.45 8.03
N PHE A 222 -0.66 -70.14 8.95
CA PHE A 222 -0.49 -69.05 9.90
C PHE A 222 0.43 -69.51 11.03
N ASN A 223 1.61 -68.89 11.15
CA ASN A 223 2.65 -69.32 12.07
C ASN A 223 2.45 -68.66 13.45
N PRO A 224 3.02 -69.24 14.53
CA PRO A 224 3.01 -68.62 15.85
C PRO A 224 3.56 -67.19 15.85
N SER A 225 3.22 -66.44 16.90
CA SER A 225 3.71 -65.07 17.08
C SER A 225 5.24 -65.05 17.17
N ALA A 226 5.81 -63.99 16.62
CA ALA A 226 7.24 -63.71 16.72
C ALA A 226 7.42 -62.39 17.45
N LEU A 227 8.57 -62.22 18.10
CA LEU A 227 8.93 -60.98 18.79
C LEU A 227 8.86 -59.81 17.80
N SER A 228 7.85 -58.95 17.90
CA SER A 228 7.62 -57.85 16.96
C SER A 228 7.11 -56.62 17.69
N ALA A 229 7.20 -55.45 17.04
CA ALA A 229 6.57 -54.22 17.50
C ALA A 229 5.29 -53.99 16.69
N CYS A 230 4.27 -53.42 17.32
CA CYS A 230 3.07 -53.00 16.62
C CYS A 230 3.32 -51.62 16.01
N GLN A 231 3.23 -51.53 14.68
CA GLN A 231 3.22 -50.27 13.95
C GLN A 231 1.79 -49.94 13.56
N TRP A 232 1.38 -48.70 13.77
CA TRP A 232 -0.02 -48.35 13.69
C TRP A 232 -0.27 -46.94 13.20
N HIS A 233 -1.48 -46.75 12.69
CA HIS A 233 -2.05 -45.48 12.28
C HIS A 233 -3.44 -45.35 12.90
N ALA A 234 -3.83 -44.14 13.30
CA ALA A 234 -5.15 -43.87 13.84
C ALA A 234 -5.71 -42.54 13.31
N TRP A 235 -7.01 -42.52 13.04
CA TRP A 235 -7.75 -41.32 12.63
C TRP A 235 -8.98 -41.15 13.52
N GLY A 236 -9.33 -39.90 13.82
CA GLY A 236 -10.47 -39.56 14.68
C GLY A 236 -10.58 -38.07 14.96
N PHE A 237 -11.48 -37.68 15.86
CA PHE A 237 -11.69 -36.31 16.33
C PHE A 237 -11.58 -36.26 17.85
#